data_AF-A0AAU7Y4E8-F1
#
_entry.id   AF-A0AAU7Y4E8-F1
#
_cell.length_a   1.000
_cell.length_b   1.000
_cell.length_c   1.000
_cell.angle_alpha   90.00
_cell.angle_beta   90.00
_cell.angle_gamma   90.00
#
_symmetry.space_group_name_H-M   'P 1'
#
loop_
_entity.id
_entity.type
_entity.pdbx_description
1 polymer ?
#
loop_
_entity_poly.entity_id
_entity_poly.type
_entity_poly.pdbx_seq_one_letter_code
_entity_poly.pdbx_strand_id
1 'polypeptide(L)'
;MPRYYLSIHALISIKGRQYDQVFKPNTIQDLATIALELLVDELGTEGARQHLRAEFAKYRRDYRGVQRDNGAARLDQKPLPTGASETWGGMPPGS
;
A
#
# COMPACT_ATOMS: atom_id res chain seq x y z
N MET A 1 -4.72 -19.02 -22.27
CA MET A 1 -4.66 -18.09 -21.12
C MET A 1 -4.03 -16.78 -21.61
N PRO A 2 -4.73 -15.63 -21.58
CA PRO A 2 -4.14 -14.38 -22.07
C PRO A 2 -3.07 -13.91 -21.06
N ARG A 3 -1.84 -13.72 -21.56
CA ARG A 3 -0.73 -13.09 -20.82
C ARG A 3 -0.93 -11.58 -20.91
N TYR A 4 -1.45 -10.96 -19.86
CA TYR A 4 -1.42 -9.50 -19.77
C TYR A 4 0.03 -9.06 -19.61
N TYR A 5 0.59 -8.46 -20.67
CA TYR A 5 1.90 -7.81 -20.64
C TYR A 5 1.68 -6.36 -20.20
N LEU A 6 1.98 -6.07 -18.94
CA LEU A 6 2.04 -4.69 -18.46
C LEU A 6 3.41 -4.13 -18.87
N SER A 7 3.44 -3.34 -19.94
CA SER A 7 4.62 -2.55 -20.29
C SER A 7 4.56 -1.23 -19.53
N ILE A 8 5.67 -0.88 -18.88
CA ILE A 8 5.82 0.42 -18.24
C ILE A 8 6.63 1.29 -19.18
N HIS A 9 6.08 2.45 -19.52
CA HIS A 9 6.80 3.53 -20.16
C HIS A 9 6.67 4.76 -19.27
N ALA A 10 7.58 4.88 -18.30
CA ALA A 10 7.61 5.98 -17.36
C ALA A 10 8.97 6.68 -17.38
N LEU A 11 8.96 7.97 -17.11
CA LEU A 11 10.16 8.75 -16.83
C LEU A 11 10.01 9.32 -15.42
N ILE A 12 10.93 8.93 -14.54
CA ILE A 12 10.94 9.38 -13.14
C ILE A 12 12.14 10.29 -12.97
N SER A 13 11.90 11.55 -12.68
CA SER A 13 12.96 12.49 -12.29
C SER A 13 12.86 12.71 -10.79
N ILE A 14 13.92 12.35 -10.06
CA ILE A 14 14.08 12.67 -8.64
C ILE A 14 15.08 13.80 -8.53
N LYS A 15 14.67 14.84 -7.81
CA LYS A 15 15.53 15.93 -7.39
C LYS A 15 15.73 15.87 -5.89
N GLY A 16 16.93 15.50 -5.47
CA GLY A 16 17.32 15.43 -4.07
C GLY A 16 18.33 16.53 -3.72
N ARG A 17 18.66 16.64 -2.43
CA ARG A 17 19.71 17.55 -1.96
C ARG A 17 21.10 17.18 -2.46
N GLN A 18 21.32 15.90 -2.75
CA GLN A 18 22.64 15.34 -3.08
C GLN A 18 22.71 14.75 -4.50
N TYR A 19 21.58 14.58 -5.19
CA TYR A 19 21.57 14.04 -6.55
C TYR A 19 20.31 14.43 -7.32
N ASP A 20 20.50 14.71 -8.61
CA ASP A 20 19.44 14.76 -9.61
C ASP A 20 19.57 13.50 -10.48
N GLN A 21 18.57 12.62 -10.43
CA GLN A 21 18.57 11.38 -11.20
C GLN A 21 17.31 11.26 -12.05
N VAL A 22 17.48 10.70 -13.25
CA VAL A 22 16.38 10.41 -14.17
C VAL A 22 16.40 8.92 -14.49
N PHE A 23 15.32 8.25 -14.12
CA PHE A 23 15.11 6.84 -14.39
C PHE A 23 14.11 6.63 -15.51
N LYS A 24 14.35 5.59 -16.32
CA LYS A 24 13.45 5.13 -17.37
C LYS A 24 13.13 3.64 -17.13
N PRO A 25 12.31 3.30 -16.13
CA PRO A 25 11.92 1.93 -15.88
C PRO A 25 11.10 1.39 -17.05
N ASN A 26 11.44 0.20 -17.53
CA ASN A 26 10.72 -0.49 -18.60
C ASN A 26 9.92 -1.69 -18.07
N THR A 27 10.19 -2.09 -16.83
CA THR A 27 9.49 -3.19 -16.14
C THR A 27 8.99 -2.76 -14.76
N ILE A 28 8.01 -3.51 -14.23
CA ILE A 28 7.55 -3.35 -12.83
C ILE A 28 8.70 -3.58 -11.85
N GLN A 29 9.62 -4.50 -12.18
CA GLN A 29 10.78 -4.81 -11.35
C GLN A 29 11.70 -3.59 -11.24
N ASP A 30 11.97 -2.90 -12.35
CA ASP A 30 12.80 -1.69 -12.35
C ASP A 30 12.21 -0.62 -11.43
N LEU A 31 10.89 -0.42 -11.52
CA LEU A 31 10.19 0.57 -10.71
C LEU A 31 10.21 0.22 -9.22
N ALA A 32 10.06 -1.06 -8.88
CA ALA A 32 10.17 -1.54 -7.51
C ALA A 32 11.59 -1.35 -6.93
N THR A 33 12.63 -1.60 -7.75
CA THR A 33 14.02 -1.37 -7.36
C THR A 33 14.28 0.11 -7.08
N ILE A 34 13.88 1.01 -7.98
CA ILE A 34 14.03 2.46 -7.80
C ILE A 34 13.31 2.94 -6.54
N ALA A 35 12.07 2.46 -6.31
CA ALA A 35 11.32 2.82 -5.12
C ALA A 35 12.01 2.35 -3.82
N LEU A 36 12.59 1.14 -3.83
CA LEU A 36 13.32 0.61 -2.69
C LEU A 36 14.60 1.40 -2.40
N GLU A 37 15.37 1.72 -3.44
CA GLU A 37 16.60 2.54 -3.33
C GLU A 37 16.29 3.88 -2.67
N LEU A 38 15.26 4.59 -3.16
CA LEU A 38 14.83 5.86 -2.57
C LEU A 38 14.39 5.74 -1.12
N LEU A 39 13.66 4.68 -0.77
CA LEU A 39 13.24 4.43 0.61
C LEU A 39 14.43 4.20 1.53
N VAL A 40 15.43 3.45 1.07
CA VAL A 40 16.64 3.16 1.86
C VAL A 40 17.50 4.41 1.99
N ASP A 41 17.65 5.20 0.93
CA ASP A 41 18.41 6.45 0.96
C ASP A 41 17.81 7.48 1.94
N GLU A 42 16.48 7.63 1.94
CA GLU A 42 15.81 8.65 2.76
C GLU A 42 15.52 8.20 4.20
N LEU A 43 15.18 6.92 4.40
CA LEU A 43 14.71 6.41 5.70
C LEU A 43 15.72 5.46 6.37
N GLY A 44 16.77 5.06 5.67
CA GLY A 44 17.63 3.95 6.06
C GLY A 44 16.93 2.58 5.91
N THR A 45 17.72 1.51 5.98
CA THR A 45 17.24 0.13 5.74
C THR A 45 16.12 -0.30 6.68
N GLU A 46 16.23 -0.01 7.98
CA GLU A 46 15.20 -0.39 8.95
C GLU A 46 13.93 0.47 8.80
N GLY A 47 14.07 1.76 8.49
CA GLY A 47 12.94 2.65 8.22
C GLY A 47 12.16 2.20 6.97
N ALA A 48 12.88 1.91 5.89
CA ALA A 48 12.29 1.34 4.67
C ALA A 48 11.56 0.03 4.94
N ARG A 49 12.15 -0.88 5.74
CA ARG A 49 11.52 -2.15 6.13
C ARG A 49 10.22 -1.93 6.91
N GLN A 50 10.22 -1.02 7.88
CA GLN A 50 9.02 -0.70 8.66
C GLN A 50 7.92 -0.08 7.79
N HIS A 51 8.29 0.83 6.89
CA HIS A 51 7.36 1.44 5.94
C HIS A 51 6.72 0.38 5.04
N LEU A 52 7.52 -0.46 4.40
CA LEU A 52 7.02 -1.55 3.55
C LEU A 52 6.14 -2.53 4.33
N ARG A 53 6.49 -2.85 5.58
CA ARG A 53 5.65 -3.70 6.43
C ARG A 53 4.28 -3.07 6.70
N ALA A 54 4.24 -1.78 6.98
CA ALA A 54 3.00 -1.04 7.19
C ALA A 54 2.14 -0.99 5.91
N GLU A 55 2.77 -0.76 4.75
CA GLU A 55 2.07 -0.81 3.45
C GLU A 55 1.54 -2.21 3.15
N PHE A 56 2.34 -3.26 3.37
CA PHE A 56 1.91 -4.65 3.14
C PHE A 56 0.75 -5.07 4.05
N ALA A 57 0.65 -4.52 5.26
CA ALA A 57 -0.44 -4.82 6.18
C ALA A 57 -1.82 -4.37 5.67
N LYS A 58 -1.87 -3.45 4.71
CA LYS A 58 -3.13 -3.02 4.06
C LYS A 58 -3.71 -4.12 3.15
N TYR A 59 -2.86 -5.00 2.64
CA TYR A 59 -3.28 -6.08 1.75
C TYR A 59 -3.70 -7.31 2.55
N ARG A 60 -4.55 -8.16 1.97
CA ARG A 60 -4.89 -9.43 2.60
C ARG A 60 -3.65 -10.33 2.65
N ARG A 61 -3.48 -11.08 3.74
CA ARG A 61 -2.35 -12.00 3.92
C ARG A 61 -2.28 -13.10 2.86
N ASP A 62 -3.43 -13.47 2.31
CA ASP A 62 -3.58 -14.45 1.23
C ASP A 62 -3.60 -13.81 -0.16
N TYR A 63 -3.45 -12.48 -0.28
CA TYR A 63 -3.51 -11.79 -1.56
C TYR A 63 -2.39 -12.26 -2.48
N ARG A 64 -2.75 -12.95 -3.56
CA ARG A 64 -1.79 -13.51 -4.53
C ARG A 64 -1.61 -12.64 -5.78
N GLY A 65 -2.18 -11.44 -5.78
CA GLY A 65 -2.18 -10.53 -6.93
C GLY A 65 -3.20 -10.89 -8.01
N VAL A 66 -3.22 -10.06 -9.07
CA VAL A 66 -4.25 -9.98 -10.13
C VAL A 66 -4.40 -11.26 -10.99
N GLN A 67 -3.65 -12.34 -10.71
CA GLN A 67 -3.71 -13.59 -11.48
C GLN A 67 -3.89 -14.87 -10.65
N ARG A 68 -3.97 -14.76 -9.32
CA ARG A 68 -4.12 -15.93 -8.43
C ARG A 68 -5.20 -15.74 -7.37
N ASP A 69 -5.74 -14.54 -7.26
CA ASP A 69 -6.77 -14.21 -6.29
C ASP A 69 -7.89 -13.43 -7.01
N ASN A 70 -9.12 -13.92 -6.91
CA ASN A 70 -10.31 -13.19 -7.38
C ASN A 70 -10.80 -12.19 -6.31
N GLY A 71 -10.18 -12.18 -5.14
CA GLY A 71 -10.44 -11.19 -4.09
C GLY A 71 -9.84 -9.83 -4.44
N ALA A 72 -10.63 -8.77 -4.30
CA ALA A 72 -10.12 -7.40 -4.36
C ALA A 72 -9.04 -7.19 -3.27
N ALA A 73 -8.04 -6.36 -3.58
CA ALA A 73 -7.15 -5.83 -2.55
C ALA A 73 -7.99 -5.11 -1.49
N ARG A 74 -7.64 -5.27 -0.20
CA ARG A 74 -8.32 -4.55 0.89
C ARG A 74 -7.96 -3.06 0.79
N LEU A 75 -8.71 -2.32 0.01
CA LEU A 75 -9.02 -0.92 0.33
C LEU A 75 -10.33 -1.03 1.09
N ASP A 76 -10.32 -0.85 2.42
CA ASP A 76 -11.48 -0.52 3.27
C ASP A 76 -11.21 -0.93 4.73
N GLN A 77 -10.52 -0.05 5.46
CA GLN A 77 -10.98 0.31 6.81
C GLN A 77 -10.98 1.83 6.87
N LYS A 78 -12.05 2.43 6.35
CA LYS A 78 -12.52 3.71 6.88
C LYS A 78 -12.65 3.50 8.41
N PRO A 79 -11.98 4.27 9.27
CA PRO A 79 -12.23 4.17 10.70
C PRO A 79 -13.73 4.40 10.89
N LEU A 80 -14.45 3.42 11.45
CA LEU A 80 -15.77 3.74 12.00
C LEU A 80 -15.55 4.91 12.98
N PRO A 81 -16.37 5.98 12.93
CA PRO A 81 -16.27 7.02 13.94
C PRO A 81 -16.47 6.38 15.32
N THR A 82 -15.42 6.39 16.13
CA THR A 82 -15.44 6.03 17.54
C THR A 82 -16.38 7.02 18.25
N GLY A 83 -17.65 6.64 18.39
CA GLY A 83 -18.66 7.50 19.00
C GLY A 83 -20.03 6.86 19.24
N ALA A 84 -20.21 5.55 19.03
CA ALA A 84 -21.43 4.86 19.44
C ALA A 84 -21.28 4.33 20.88
N SER A 85 -21.14 5.24 21.83
CA SER A 85 -21.48 4.99 23.23
C SER A 85 -22.89 5.52 23.46
N GLU A 86 -23.89 4.73 23.10
CA GLU A 86 -25.25 4.90 23.64
C GLU A 86 -25.56 3.72 24.57
N THR A 87 -25.97 4.13 25.76
CA THR A 87 -26.05 3.40 27.01
C THR A 87 -27.14 2.34 27.01
N TRP A 88 -26.82 1.14 27.48
CA TRP A 88 -27.80 0.18 28.00
C TRP A 88 -28.33 0.70 29.35
N GLY A 89 -29.64 0.92 29.49
CA GLY A 89 -30.26 1.15 30.79
C GLY A 89 -31.56 1.96 30.75
N GLY A 90 -32.68 1.32 30.45
CA GLY A 90 -34.01 1.92 30.56
C GLY A 90 -35.10 0.85 30.64
N MET A 91 -35.59 0.61 31.86
CA MET A 91 -36.65 -0.33 32.26
C MET A 91 -37.99 -0.04 31.55
N PRO A 92 -38.90 -1.02 31.35
CA PRO A 92 -40.19 -0.77 30.72
C PRO A 92 -41.22 -0.24 31.74
N PRO A 93 -42.15 0.66 31.37
CA PRO A 93 -43.43 0.78 32.05
C PRO A 93 -44.47 -0.11 31.36
N GLY A 94 -45.36 -0.67 32.16
CA GLY A 94 -46.17 -1.83 31.80
C GLY A 94 -47.45 -1.57 31.03
N SER A 95 -48.22 -2.65 30.91
CA SER A 95 -49.68 -2.70 30.97
C SER A 95 -50.07 -4.10 31.43
#